data_AF-A0A661VZ94-F1
#
_entry.id   AF-A0A661VZ94-F1
#
_cell.length_a   1.000
_cell.length_b   1.000
_cell.length_c   1.000
_cell.angle_alpha   90.00
_cell.angle_beta   90.00
_cell.angle_gamma   90.00
#
_symmetry.space_group_name_H-M   'P 1'
#
loop_
_entity.id
_entity.type
_entity.pdbx_description
1 polymer ?
#
loop_
_entity_poly.entity_id
_entity_poly.type
_entity_poly.pdbx_seq_one_letter_code
_entity_poly.pdbx_strand_id
1 'polypeptide(L)'
;LLNQAGITAAQLRGYDREEVTHLAVAVDVATGLADCGMGVHAAAEALGLDFVPLTWERYDLVVPRHVWDGELLAPLRELLADAKFRAAVASLPGYDPTAMGELVG
;
A
#
# COMPACT_ATOMS: atom_id res chain seq x y z
N LEU A 1 -11.69 -6.22 -14.88
CA LEU A 1 -10.36 -6.33 -15.53
C LEU A 1 -10.22 -7.61 -16.32
N LEU A 2 -10.07 -8.79 -15.70
CA LEU A 2 -9.92 -10.07 -16.44
C LEU A 2 -11.06 -10.36 -17.41
N ASN A 3 -12.31 -10.25 -16.93
CA ASN A 3 -13.50 -10.43 -17.76
C ASN A 3 -13.64 -9.36 -18.87
N GLN A 4 -13.13 -8.15 -18.63
CA GLN A 4 -13.09 -7.08 -19.64
C GLN A 4 -12.01 -7.35 -20.72
N ALA A 5 -10.94 -8.05 -20.36
CA ALA A 5 -9.89 -8.49 -21.27
C ALA A 5 -10.19 -9.84 -21.96
N GLY A 6 -11.35 -10.46 -21.67
CA GLY A 6 -11.69 -11.79 -22.18
C GLY A 6 -10.83 -12.92 -21.61
N ILE A 7 -10.14 -12.68 -20.50
CA ILE A 7 -9.28 -13.66 -19.83
C ILE A 7 -10.10 -14.34 -18.74
N THR A 8 -10.16 -15.67 -18.80
CA THR A 8 -10.76 -16.52 -17.78
C THR A 8 -9.74 -16.81 -16.68
N ALA A 9 -10.20 -16.97 -15.43
CA ALA A 9 -9.32 -17.27 -14.29
C ALA A 9 -8.43 -18.50 -14.52
N ALA A 10 -8.95 -19.53 -15.21
CA ALA A 10 -8.21 -20.74 -15.56
C ALA A 10 -7.01 -20.53 -16.50
N GLN A 11 -6.91 -19.36 -17.14
CA GLN A 11 -5.77 -19.00 -17.99
C GLN A 11 -4.63 -18.36 -17.20
N LEU A 12 -4.81 -18.08 -15.90
CA LEU A 12 -3.79 -17.50 -15.03
C LEU A 12 -3.16 -18.59 -14.16
N ARG A 13 -1.84 -18.70 -14.21
CA ARG A 13 -1.08 -19.55 -13.28
C ARG A 13 -1.13 -18.95 -11.89
N GLY A 14 -1.38 -19.80 -10.89
CA GLY A 14 -1.43 -19.39 -9.49
C GLY A 14 -2.74 -18.73 -9.05
N TYR A 15 -3.79 -18.69 -9.87
CA TYR A 15 -5.07 -18.06 -9.49
C TYR A 15 -5.67 -18.64 -8.20
N ASP A 16 -5.51 -19.94 -7.98
CA ASP A 16 -6.02 -20.63 -6.78
C ASP A 16 -5.05 -20.55 -5.58
N ARG A 17 -3.90 -19.86 -5.71
CA ARG A 17 -2.96 -19.61 -4.61
C ARG A 17 -3.21 -18.24 -4.00
N GLU A 18 -3.68 -18.24 -2.76
CA GLU A 18 -3.79 -17.04 -1.95
C GLU A 18 -2.53 -16.88 -1.10
N GLU A 19 -1.83 -15.76 -1.27
CA GLU A 19 -0.70 -15.39 -0.43
C GLU A 19 -1.11 -14.39 0.63
N VAL A 20 -0.53 -14.53 1.82
CA VAL A 20 -0.98 -13.82 3.02
C VAL A 20 -0.39 -12.40 3.15
N THR A 21 0.56 -12.04 2.28
CA THR A 21 1.22 -10.73 2.30
C THR A 21 1.45 -10.21 0.88
N HIS A 22 1.41 -8.89 0.72
CA HIS A 22 1.71 -8.24 -0.57
C HIS A 22 3.10 -8.59 -1.12
N LEU A 23 4.09 -8.81 -0.25
CA LEU A 23 5.44 -9.19 -0.67
C LEU A 23 5.49 -10.63 -1.20
N ALA A 24 4.76 -11.56 -0.57
CA ALA A 24 4.70 -12.94 -1.05
C ALA A 24 4.06 -13.05 -2.44
N VAL A 25 2.99 -12.29 -2.69
CA VAL A 25 2.40 -12.16 -4.05
C VAL A 25 3.44 -11.65 -5.04
N ALA A 26 4.18 -10.60 -4.69
CA ALA A 26 5.19 -10.02 -5.56
C ALA A 26 6.33 -11.03 -5.87
N VAL A 27 6.75 -11.83 -4.88
CA VAL A 27 7.75 -12.90 -5.08
C VAL A 27 7.23 -13.99 -6.02
N ASP A 28 5.97 -14.41 -5.87
CA ASP A 28 5.38 -15.41 -6.77
C ASP A 28 5.33 -14.92 -8.22
N VAL A 29 5.03 -13.63 -8.45
CA VAL A 29 5.07 -13.04 -9.79
C VAL A 29 6.52 -12.96 -10.30
N ALA A 30 7.45 -12.46 -9.49
CA ALA A 30 8.87 -12.32 -9.87
C ALA A 30 9.54 -13.66 -10.21
N THR A 31 9.10 -14.75 -9.57
CA THR A 31 9.61 -16.11 -9.81
C THR A 31 8.86 -16.86 -10.92
N GLY A 32 7.80 -16.25 -11.49
CA GLY A 32 6.97 -16.86 -12.53
C GLY A 32 6.03 -17.96 -12.02
N LEU A 33 5.84 -18.04 -10.70
CA LEU A 33 4.84 -18.93 -10.07
C LEU A 33 3.41 -18.40 -10.25
N ALA A 34 3.27 -17.10 -10.51
CA ALA A 34 2.02 -16.45 -10.92
C ALA A 34 2.26 -15.48 -12.09
N ASP A 35 1.25 -15.28 -12.94
CA ASP A 35 1.34 -14.32 -14.06
C ASP A 35 1.08 -12.87 -13.59
N CYS A 36 0.24 -12.69 -12.57
CA CYS A 36 -0.06 -11.40 -11.94
C CYS A 36 -0.65 -11.61 -10.54
N GLY A 37 -0.71 -10.56 -9.73
CA GLY A 37 -1.30 -10.61 -8.40
C GLY A 37 -1.65 -9.24 -7.84
N MET A 38 -2.50 -9.20 -6.81
CA MET A 38 -2.88 -7.98 -6.11
C MET A 38 -1.80 -7.61 -5.08
N GLY A 39 -1.32 -6.37 -5.14
CA GLY A 39 -0.16 -5.93 -4.37
C GLY A 39 -0.20 -4.42 -4.11
N VAL A 40 0.62 -3.97 -3.16
CA VAL A 40 0.95 -2.55 -3.02
C VAL A 40 2.10 -2.20 -3.96
N HIS A 41 2.09 -0.98 -4.51
CA HIS A 41 3.09 -0.50 -5.46
C HIS A 41 4.52 -0.64 -4.92
N ALA A 42 4.74 -0.35 -3.63
CA ALA A 42 6.05 -0.49 -2.99
C ALA A 42 6.63 -1.92 -3.06
N ALA A 43 5.79 -2.96 -3.05
CA ALA A 43 6.25 -4.35 -3.15
C ALA A 43 6.67 -4.71 -4.59
N ALA A 44 5.94 -4.19 -5.59
CA ALA A 44 6.30 -4.35 -7.00
C ALA A 44 7.64 -3.65 -7.31
N GLU A 45 7.81 -2.42 -6.84
CA GLU A 45 9.04 -1.64 -7.02
C GLU A 45 10.25 -2.35 -6.39
N ALA A 46 10.08 -2.89 -5.18
CA ALA A 46 11.15 -3.60 -4.47
C ALA A 46 11.68 -4.84 -5.22
N LEU A 47 10.87 -5.44 -6.11
CA LEU A 47 11.22 -6.59 -6.93
C LEU A 47 11.38 -6.25 -8.42
N GLY A 48 11.31 -4.97 -8.80
CA GLY A 48 11.46 -4.51 -10.18
C GLY A 48 10.35 -5.00 -11.12
N LEU A 49 9.13 -5.15 -10.60
CA LEU A 49 7.95 -5.60 -11.36
C LEU A 49 7.16 -4.41 -11.91
N ASP A 50 6.52 -4.61 -13.07
CA ASP A 50 5.53 -3.66 -13.58
C ASP A 50 4.33 -3.57 -12.62
N PHE A 51 3.81 -2.36 -12.42
CA PHE A 51 2.65 -2.12 -11.56
C PHE A 51 1.53 -1.39 -12.30
N VAL A 52 0.33 -1.95 -12.24
CA VAL A 52 -0.89 -1.33 -12.79
C VAL A 52 -1.75 -0.82 -11.62
N PRO A 53 -1.85 0.50 -11.40
CA PRO A 53 -2.62 1.05 -10.28
C PRO A 53 -4.12 0.84 -10.51
N LEU A 54 -4.80 0.25 -9.51
CA LEU A 54 -6.24 -0.01 -9.56
C LEU A 54 -7.03 0.93 -8.65
N THR A 55 -6.53 1.18 -7.44
CA THR A 55 -7.14 2.05 -6.45
C THR A 55 -6.07 2.55 -5.48
N TRP A 56 -6.41 3.62 -4.76
CA TRP A 56 -5.70 4.01 -3.55
C TRP A 56 -6.28 3.30 -2.34
N GLU A 57 -5.41 2.90 -1.43
CA GLU A 57 -5.79 2.38 -0.11
C GLU A 57 -5.45 3.46 0.92
N ARG A 58 -6.45 3.84 1.74
CA ARG A 58 -6.29 4.85 2.77
C ARG A 58 -5.90 4.18 4.09
N TYR A 59 -4.83 4.69 4.71
CA TYR A 59 -4.39 4.27 6.02
C TYR A 59 -4.71 5.36 7.05
N ASP A 60 -5.56 5.02 8.02
CA ASP A 60 -5.88 5.91 9.15
C ASP A 60 -5.23 5.38 10.44
N LEU A 61 -4.69 6.29 11.25
CA LEU A 61 -4.17 5.95 12.58
C LEU A 61 -5.28 6.13 13.62
N VAL A 62 -5.77 5.03 14.18
CA VAL A 62 -6.84 5.05 15.20
C VAL A 62 -6.24 5.13 16.60
N VAL A 63 -6.56 6.21 17.31
CA VAL A 63 -6.13 6.44 18.70
C VAL A 63 -7.28 7.01 19.54
N PRO A 64 -7.38 6.65 20.84
CA PRO A 64 -8.34 7.29 21.72
C PRO A 64 -8.08 8.80 21.83
N ARG A 65 -9.14 9.61 21.76
CA ARG A 65 -9.02 11.09 21.73
C ARG A 65 -8.22 11.66 22.90
N HIS A 66 -8.44 11.15 24.11
CA HIS A 66 -7.72 11.61 25.31
C HIS A 66 -6.21 11.31 25.26
N VAL A 67 -5.78 10.28 24.51
CA VAL A 67 -4.36 9.98 24.28
C VAL A 67 -3.81 10.88 23.18
N TRP A 68 -4.60 11.09 22.11
CA TRP A 68 -4.23 12.00 21.02
C TRP A 68 -4.02 13.44 21.49
N ASP A 69 -4.82 13.94 22.42
CA ASP A 69 -4.68 15.30 22.94
C ASP A 69 -3.61 15.39 24.05
N GLY A 70 -3.08 14.27 24.53
CA GLY A 70 -2.09 14.22 25.61
C GLY A 70 -0.64 14.49 25.15
N GLU A 71 0.23 14.73 26.12
CA GLU A 71 1.68 14.96 25.90
C GLU A 71 2.39 13.73 25.30
N LEU A 72 1.89 12.53 25.58
CA LEU A 72 2.48 11.28 25.09
C LEU A 72 2.59 11.24 23.56
N LEU A 73 1.57 11.76 22.86
CA LEU A 73 1.54 11.78 21.40
C LEU A 73 1.90 13.15 20.81
N ALA A 74 2.31 14.14 21.61
CA ALA A 74 2.73 15.44 21.09
C ALA A 74 3.84 15.33 20.02
N PRO A 75 4.90 14.51 20.21
CA PRO A 75 5.94 14.33 19.19
C PRO A 75 5.40 13.72 17.88
N LEU A 76 4.39 12.84 17.97
CA LEU A 76 3.78 12.24 16.78
C LEU A 76 2.96 13.27 16.00
N ARG A 77 2.20 14.13 16.69
CA ARG A 77 1.45 15.24 16.06
C ARG A 77 2.39 16.19 15.32
N GLU A 78 3.51 16.53 15.94
CA GLU A 78 4.55 17.37 15.34
C GLU A 78 5.18 16.69 14.11
N LEU A 79 5.52 15.41 14.21
CA LEU A 79 6.10 14.63 13.10
C LEU A 79 5.16 14.55 11.90
N LEU A 80 3.86 14.30 12.12
CA LEU A 80 2.86 14.23 11.04
C LEU A 80 2.65 15.57 10.33
N ALA A 81 2.93 16.68 11.01
CA ALA A 81 2.89 18.03 10.43
C ALA A 81 4.23 18.47 9.81
N ASP A 82 5.34 17.75 10.08
CA ASP A 82 6.67 18.14 9.62
C ASP A 82 6.82 18.02 8.09
N ALA A 83 7.24 19.11 7.46
CA ALA A 83 7.37 19.18 6.00
C ALA A 83 8.45 18.24 5.46
N LYS A 84 9.56 18.02 6.19
CA LYS A 84 10.62 17.13 5.73
C LYS A 84 10.17 15.68 5.79
N PHE A 85 9.45 15.30 6.84
CA PHE A 85 8.87 13.97 6.96
C PHE A 85 7.82 13.71 5.87
N ARG A 86 6.91 14.67 5.63
CA ARG A 86 5.94 14.58 4.52
C ARG A 86 6.62 14.42 3.16
N ALA A 87 7.69 15.17 2.91
CA ALA A 87 8.47 15.03 1.67
C ALA A 87 9.17 13.68 1.57
N ALA A 88 9.70 13.14 2.67
CA ALA A 88 10.28 11.81 2.71
C ALA A 88 9.23 10.73 2.37
N VAL A 89 8.02 10.82 2.94
CA VAL A 89 6.93 9.89 2.60
C VAL A 89 6.47 10.05 1.16
N ALA A 90 6.37 11.27 0.63
CA ALA A 90 6.04 11.51 -0.79
C ALA A 90 7.09 10.93 -1.75
N SER A 91 8.32 10.71 -1.29
CA SER A 91 9.37 10.09 -2.09
C SER A 91 9.27 8.56 -2.15
N LEU A 92 8.42 7.94 -1.33
CA LEU A 92 8.18 6.51 -1.35
C LEU A 92 7.23 6.14 -2.50
N PRO A 93 7.61 5.22 -3.40
CA PRO A 93 6.75 4.78 -4.50
C PRO A 93 5.40 4.26 -4.01
N GLY A 94 4.32 4.86 -4.53
CA GLY A 94 2.95 4.48 -4.19
C GLY A 94 2.39 5.07 -2.89
N TYR A 95 3.06 6.03 -2.27
CA TYR A 95 2.54 6.77 -1.13
C TYR A 95 2.08 8.18 -1.52
N ASP A 96 0.91 8.57 -1.02
CA ASP A 96 0.37 9.92 -1.14
C ASP A 96 0.14 10.50 0.28
N PRO A 97 0.95 11.48 0.74
CA PRO A 97 0.81 12.09 2.05
C PRO A 97 -0.11 13.32 2.07
N THR A 98 -0.98 13.49 1.08
CA THR A 98 -1.89 14.66 0.98
C THR A 98 -2.73 14.83 2.24
N ALA A 99 -3.34 13.74 2.73
CA ALA A 99 -4.18 13.73 3.94
C ALA A 99 -3.41 13.46 5.25
N MET A 100 -2.07 13.41 5.21
CA MET A 100 -1.26 13.10 6.39
C MET A 100 -1.47 14.13 7.50
N GLY A 101 -1.73 13.63 8.71
CA GLY A 101 -1.94 14.48 9.90
C GLY A 101 -3.32 15.11 10.00
N GLU A 102 -4.23 14.85 9.04
CA GLU A 102 -5.62 15.28 9.13
C GLU A 102 -6.37 14.46 10.17
N LEU A 103 -7.15 15.14 11.02
CA LEU A 103 -8.05 14.49 11.96
C LEU A 103 -9.33 14.09 11.25
N VAL A 104 -9.62 12.79 11.24
CA VAL A 104 -10.85 12.21 10.71
C VAL A 104 -11.79 11.96 11.89
N GLY A 105 -13.01 12.50 11.85
CA GLY A 105 -14.00 12.42 12.92
C GLY A 105 -15.40 12.20 12.40
#